data_AF-A0A0Q4UIM7-F1
#
_entry.id   AF-A0A0Q4UIM7-F1
#
_cell.length_a   1.000
_cell.length_b   1.000
_cell.length_c   1.000
_cell.angle_alpha   90.00
_cell.angle_beta   90.00
_cell.angle_gamma   90.00
#
_symmetry.space_group_name_H-M   'P 1'
#
loop_
_entity.id
_entity.type
_entity.pdbx_description
1 polymer ?
#
loop_
_entity_poly.entity_id
_entity_poly.type
_entity_poly.pdbx_seq_one_letter_code
_entity_poly.pdbx_strand_id
1 'polypeptide(L)'
;MGNGDRIVVIGAGDTFTAMADQTRDLMIDPARGNWDFFAAHPSDYARSSAVEAFIPIDPRDRDASWLYAGRYVLARAIEHVGQQPGAMLSGVRDLVRDLPPDALAEFAGHGTICGQGVRWAETVLAGVRTPLHLVADHDPRMPKTSIVRWLVGPASTILFIHRDPDRADHELQAIVASLRDHAMLGRIDVEMALDGALLDVEGAPR
;
A
#
# COMPACT_ATOMS: atom_id res chain seq x y z
N MET A 1 -26.84 9.20 -19.81
CA MET A 1 -25.75 8.20 -19.89
C MET A 1 -24.52 8.85 -19.29
N GLY A 2 -24.05 8.35 -18.14
CA GLY A 2 -22.87 8.89 -17.46
C GLY A 2 -21.60 8.60 -18.26
N ASN A 3 -20.61 9.48 -18.18
CA ASN A 3 -19.47 9.59 -19.08
C ASN A 3 -18.43 8.43 -19.00
N GLY A 4 -18.74 7.35 -18.28
CA GLY A 4 -17.84 6.22 -18.07
C GLY A 4 -16.73 6.47 -17.03
N ASP A 5 -16.77 7.62 -16.35
CA ASP A 5 -15.78 8.01 -15.35
C ASP A 5 -15.85 7.08 -14.13
N ARG A 6 -14.67 6.71 -13.62
CA ARG A 6 -14.50 5.85 -12.45
C ARG A 6 -14.31 6.70 -11.21
N ILE A 7 -15.02 6.34 -10.14
CA ILE A 7 -14.97 7.07 -8.87
C ILE A 7 -14.29 6.20 -7.82
N VAL A 8 -13.28 6.78 -7.17
CA VAL A 8 -12.68 6.26 -5.95
C VAL A 8 -12.97 7.24 -4.82
N VAL A 9 -13.40 6.72 -3.67
CA VAL A 9 -13.59 7.52 -2.46
C VAL A 9 -12.65 6.99 -1.37
N ILE A 10 -11.84 7.87 -0.78
CA ILE A 10 -10.96 7.55 0.35
C ILE A 10 -11.51 8.28 1.57
N GLY A 11 -11.70 7.57 2.67
CA GLY A 11 -12.25 8.15 3.90
C GLY A 11 -12.14 7.22 5.10
N ALA A 12 -12.57 7.69 6.26
CA ALA A 12 -12.39 7.01 7.54
C ALA A 12 -13.71 6.87 8.32
N GLY A 13 -13.75 5.90 9.23
CA GLY A 13 -14.81 5.74 10.22
C GLY A 13 -16.07 5.03 9.71
N ASP A 14 -16.97 4.72 10.66
CA ASP A 14 -18.16 3.90 10.39
C ASP A 14 -19.11 4.53 9.37
N THR A 15 -19.27 5.87 9.43
CA THR A 15 -20.12 6.61 8.48
C THR A 15 -19.64 6.42 7.04
N PHE A 16 -18.32 6.41 6.82
CA PHE A 16 -17.74 6.17 5.50
C PHE A 16 -18.08 4.75 5.01
N THR A 17 -17.92 3.74 5.86
CA THR A 17 -18.25 2.35 5.49
C THR A 17 -19.74 2.17 5.18
N ALA A 18 -20.62 2.94 5.84
CA ALA A 18 -22.06 2.92 5.61
C ALA A 18 -22.49 3.62 4.30
N MET A 19 -21.63 4.43 3.69
CA MET A 19 -21.92 5.07 2.39
C MET A 19 -21.85 4.11 1.21
N ALA A 20 -21.09 3.02 1.32
CA ALA A 20 -20.93 2.05 0.25
C ALA A 20 -22.19 1.19 0.08
N ASP A 21 -22.68 1.03 -1.15
CA ASP A 21 -23.69 0.00 -1.44
C ASP A 21 -23.03 -1.38 -1.34
N GLN A 22 -23.27 -2.09 -0.24
CA GLN A 22 -22.66 -3.38 0.06
C GLN A 22 -22.96 -4.47 -0.98
N THR A 23 -23.95 -4.28 -1.85
CA THR A 23 -24.32 -5.24 -2.88
C THR A 23 -23.63 -5.00 -4.21
N ARG A 24 -23.08 -3.79 -4.43
CA ARG A 24 -22.55 -3.36 -5.71
C ARG A 24 -21.12 -2.82 -5.62
N ASP A 25 -20.85 -1.97 -4.65
CA ASP A 25 -19.61 -1.24 -4.51
C ASP A 25 -18.52 -2.11 -3.86
N LEU A 26 -17.26 -1.75 -4.08
CA LEU A 26 -16.11 -2.50 -3.56
C LEU A 26 -15.41 -1.71 -2.47
N MET A 27 -14.84 -2.41 -1.50
CA MET A 27 -14.06 -1.83 -0.40
C MET A 27 -12.66 -2.42 -0.36
N ILE A 28 -11.65 -1.57 -0.21
CA ILE A 28 -10.32 -1.94 0.28
C ILE A 28 -10.19 -1.37 1.69
N ASP A 29 -9.91 -2.25 2.64
CA ASP A 29 -9.61 -1.92 4.02
C ASP A 29 -8.26 -2.56 4.40
N PRO A 30 -7.16 -1.77 4.40
CA PRO A 30 -5.83 -2.24 4.78
C PRO A 30 -5.78 -2.90 6.16
N ALA A 31 -6.62 -2.44 7.10
CA ALA A 31 -6.69 -3.02 8.45
C ALA A 31 -7.25 -4.45 8.47
N ARG A 32 -7.95 -4.84 7.41
CA ARG A 32 -8.52 -6.19 7.23
C ARG A 32 -7.81 -7.02 6.16
N GLY A 33 -6.69 -6.51 5.64
CA GLY A 33 -5.81 -7.25 4.73
C GLY A 33 -6.51 -7.77 3.47
N ASN A 34 -7.55 -7.07 2.99
CA ASN A 34 -8.37 -7.54 1.87
C ASN A 34 -7.91 -7.00 0.50
N TRP A 35 -6.86 -6.19 0.46
CA TRP A 35 -6.27 -5.75 -0.80
C TRP A 35 -5.52 -6.90 -1.51
N ASP A 36 -5.98 -7.26 -2.70
CA ASP A 36 -5.32 -8.24 -3.57
C ASP A 36 -4.17 -7.59 -4.33
N PHE A 37 -3.09 -7.30 -3.61
CA PHE A 37 -1.90 -6.58 -4.10
C PHE A 37 -1.32 -7.19 -5.39
N PHE A 38 -1.16 -8.51 -5.44
CA PHE A 38 -0.54 -9.19 -6.57
C PHE A 38 -1.44 -9.15 -7.80
N ALA A 39 -2.76 -9.28 -7.63
CA ALA A 39 -3.69 -9.08 -8.74
C ALA A 39 -3.78 -7.61 -9.19
N ALA A 40 -3.50 -6.65 -8.31
CA ALA A 40 -3.43 -5.23 -8.65
C ALA A 40 -2.14 -4.84 -9.41
N HIS A 41 -1.07 -5.63 -9.28
CA HIS A 41 0.25 -5.36 -9.89
C HIS A 41 0.79 -6.58 -10.66
N PRO A 42 0.21 -6.91 -11.83
CA PRO A 42 0.61 -8.11 -12.59
C PRO A 42 2.01 -8.01 -13.20
N SER A 43 2.53 -6.80 -13.47
CA SER A 43 3.84 -6.57 -14.08
C SER A 43 4.92 -6.16 -13.07
N ASP A 44 6.19 -6.36 -13.43
CA ASP A 44 7.33 -5.90 -12.62
C ASP A 44 7.36 -4.38 -12.46
N TYR A 45 6.99 -3.64 -13.49
CA TYR A 45 6.88 -2.19 -13.43
C TYR A 45 5.87 -1.74 -12.37
N ALA A 46 4.67 -2.32 -12.38
CA ALA A 46 3.62 -1.98 -11.41
C ALA A 46 4.05 -2.34 -9.98
N ARG A 47 4.73 -3.48 -9.79
CA ARG A 47 5.31 -3.85 -8.49
C ARG A 47 6.41 -2.88 -8.05
N SER A 48 7.27 -2.44 -8.96
CA SER A 48 8.32 -1.46 -8.66
C SER A 48 7.72 -0.13 -8.18
N SER A 49 6.71 0.40 -8.88
CA SER A 49 6.02 1.62 -8.46
C SER A 49 5.44 1.52 -7.05
N ALA A 50 4.80 0.39 -6.74
CA ALA A 50 4.28 0.14 -5.39
C ALA A 50 5.39 0.07 -4.32
N VAL A 51 6.54 -0.54 -4.63
CA VAL A 51 7.73 -0.55 -3.75
C VAL A 51 8.20 0.87 -3.44
N GLU A 52 8.21 1.75 -4.45
CA GLU A 52 8.59 3.15 -4.26
C GLU A 52 7.61 3.92 -3.37
N ALA A 53 6.33 3.58 -3.44
CA ALA A 53 5.28 4.16 -2.61
C ALA A 53 5.33 3.66 -1.15
N PHE A 54 5.67 2.39 -0.92
CA PHE A 54 5.87 1.85 0.43
C PHE A 54 7.07 2.50 1.14
N ILE A 55 8.17 2.71 0.41
CA ILE A 55 9.40 3.31 0.92
C ILE A 55 9.70 4.58 0.12
N PRO A 56 9.03 5.71 0.42
CA PRO A 56 9.30 6.97 -0.26
C PRO A 56 10.71 7.46 0.09
N ILE A 57 11.42 7.99 -0.91
CA ILE A 57 12.73 8.60 -0.75
C ILE A 57 12.60 10.09 -1.06
N ASP A 58 12.96 10.95 -0.10
CA ASP A 58 13.04 12.39 -0.36
C ASP A 58 14.20 12.63 -1.34
N PRO A 59 13.96 13.24 -2.52
CA PRO A 59 15.02 13.56 -3.48
C PRO A 59 16.12 14.47 -2.92
N ARG A 60 15.87 15.14 -1.78
CA ARG A 60 16.84 16.01 -1.09
C ARG A 60 17.72 15.26 -0.10
N ASP A 61 17.38 14.02 0.24
CA ASP A 61 18.20 13.20 1.13
C ASP A 61 19.50 12.81 0.43
N ARG A 62 20.63 13.19 1.04
CA ARG A 62 21.96 12.95 0.49
C ARG A 62 22.48 11.54 0.79
N ASP A 63 21.86 10.81 1.71
CA ASP A 63 22.24 9.45 2.06
C ASP A 63 21.03 8.51 2.20
N ALA A 64 20.25 8.40 1.11
CA ALA A 64 19.17 7.44 0.97
C ALA A 64 19.64 6.03 0.53
N SER A 65 20.95 5.76 0.56
CA SER A 65 21.55 4.54 0.02
C SER A 65 20.95 3.26 0.64
N TRP A 66 20.73 3.27 1.96
CA TRP A 66 20.09 2.19 2.69
C TRP A 66 18.58 2.05 2.40
N LEU A 67 17.89 3.14 2.05
CA LEU A 67 16.49 3.08 1.60
C LEU A 67 16.37 2.43 0.22
N TYR A 68 17.32 2.68 -0.69
CA TYR A 68 17.38 1.98 -1.97
C TYR A 68 17.65 0.48 -1.79
N ALA A 69 18.55 0.11 -0.87
CA ALA A 69 18.75 -1.28 -0.49
C ALA A 69 17.46 -1.88 0.11
N GLY A 70 16.72 -1.09 0.90
CA GLY A 70 15.41 -1.49 1.44
C GLY A 70 14.37 -1.74 0.34
N ARG A 71 14.25 -0.84 -0.64
CA ARG A 71 13.40 -1.03 -1.83
C ARG A 71 13.75 -2.32 -2.57
N TYR A 72 15.05 -2.61 -2.73
CA TYR A 72 15.49 -3.87 -3.35
C TYR A 72 15.06 -5.10 -2.53
N VAL A 73 15.28 -5.09 -1.21
CA VAL A 73 14.83 -6.19 -0.32
C VAL A 73 13.32 -6.39 -0.43
N LEU A 74 12.53 -5.31 -0.40
CA LEU A 74 11.09 -5.36 -0.55
C LEU A 74 10.67 -5.95 -1.91
N ALA A 75 11.29 -5.48 -3.00
CA ALA A 75 11.01 -5.97 -4.34
C ALA A 75 11.28 -7.48 -4.47
N ARG A 76 12.40 -7.96 -3.92
CA ARG A 76 12.74 -9.40 -3.93
C ARG A 76 11.79 -10.23 -3.07
N ALA A 77 11.36 -9.71 -1.93
CA ALA A 77 10.38 -10.38 -1.08
C ALA A 77 9.01 -10.48 -1.78
N ILE A 78 8.56 -9.40 -2.42
CA ILE A 78 7.35 -9.39 -3.24
C ILE A 78 7.44 -10.41 -4.38
N GLU A 79 8.54 -10.42 -5.14
CA GLU A 79 8.72 -11.37 -6.23
C GLU A 79 8.67 -12.82 -5.74
N HIS A 80 9.36 -13.13 -4.64
CA HIS A 80 9.37 -14.47 -4.06
C HIS A 80 7.97 -14.91 -3.61
N VAL A 81 7.28 -14.08 -2.82
CA VAL A 81 5.94 -14.40 -2.32
C VAL A 81 4.93 -14.47 -3.45
N GLY A 82 5.06 -13.64 -4.49
CA GLY A 82 4.18 -13.65 -5.66
C GLY A 82 4.20 -14.94 -6.46
N GLN A 83 5.24 -15.77 -6.30
CA GLN A 83 5.32 -17.11 -6.93
C GLN A 83 4.60 -18.19 -6.12
N GLN A 84 4.17 -17.89 -4.89
CA GLN A 84 3.54 -18.86 -4.00
C GLN A 84 2.01 -18.89 -4.22
N PRO A 85 1.36 -20.06 -4.12
CA PRO A 85 -0.09 -20.15 -4.13
C PRO A 85 -0.70 -19.32 -3.01
N GLY A 86 -1.70 -18.50 -3.34
CA GLY A 86 -2.40 -17.67 -2.36
C GLY A 86 -1.60 -16.45 -1.87
N ALA A 87 -0.59 -16.01 -2.61
CA ALA A 87 0.24 -14.83 -2.32
C ALA A 87 -0.55 -13.62 -1.77
N MET A 88 -0.05 -13.04 -0.69
CA MET A 88 -0.61 -11.87 -0.01
C MET A 88 0.51 -10.99 0.56
N LEU A 89 0.23 -9.71 0.81
CA LEU A 89 1.21 -8.82 1.46
C LEU A 89 1.59 -9.27 2.87
N SER A 90 0.70 -9.95 3.60
CA SER A 90 1.04 -10.55 4.90
C SER A 90 2.20 -11.56 4.78
N GLY A 91 2.25 -12.33 3.69
CA GLY A 91 3.38 -13.21 3.40
C GLY A 91 4.68 -12.45 3.14
N VAL A 92 4.62 -11.26 2.52
CA VAL A 92 5.78 -10.37 2.33
C VAL A 92 6.26 -9.82 3.66
N ARG A 93 5.33 -9.35 4.51
CA ARG A 93 5.60 -8.91 5.89
C ARG A 93 6.30 -10.01 6.67
N ASP A 94 5.77 -11.23 6.66
CA ASP A 94 6.33 -12.35 7.42
C ASP A 94 7.72 -12.75 6.91
N LEU A 95 7.89 -12.83 5.59
CA LEU A 95 9.20 -13.10 4.99
C LEU A 95 10.25 -12.06 5.41
N VAL A 96 9.93 -10.75 5.30
CA VAL A 96 10.86 -9.68 5.67
C VAL A 96 11.11 -9.61 7.19
N ARG A 97 10.09 -9.89 8.00
CA ARG A 97 10.23 -9.99 9.46
C ARG A 97 11.24 -11.06 9.82
N ASP A 98 11.20 -12.21 9.15
CA ASP A 98 11.99 -13.38 9.51
C ASP A 98 13.39 -13.40 8.83
N LEU A 99 13.70 -12.42 7.96
CA LEU A 99 15.03 -12.25 7.37
C LEU A 99 16.09 -11.92 8.45
N PRO A 100 17.17 -12.72 8.58
CA PRO A 100 18.19 -12.44 9.56
C PRO A 100 19.21 -11.41 9.00
N PRO A 101 19.65 -10.42 9.81
CA PRO A 101 20.52 -9.33 9.32
C PRO A 101 21.88 -9.80 8.80
N ASP A 102 22.44 -10.85 9.37
CA ASP A 102 23.70 -11.46 8.93
C ASP A 102 23.61 -12.03 7.52
N ALA A 103 22.51 -12.70 7.17
CA ALA A 103 22.29 -13.20 5.81
C ALA A 103 22.17 -12.06 4.78
N LEU A 104 21.53 -10.94 5.14
CA LEU A 104 21.47 -9.76 4.27
C LEU A 104 22.84 -9.09 4.15
N ALA A 105 23.60 -9.00 5.24
CA ALA A 105 24.97 -8.47 5.21
C ALA A 105 25.89 -9.34 4.33
N GLU A 106 25.81 -10.66 4.46
CA GLU A 106 26.53 -11.61 3.62
C GLU A 106 26.16 -11.46 2.15
N PHE A 107 24.86 -11.36 1.84
CA PHE A 107 24.37 -11.13 0.48
C PHE A 107 24.91 -9.82 -0.12
N ALA A 108 25.05 -8.77 0.69
CA ALA A 108 25.64 -7.50 0.29
C ALA A 108 27.18 -7.54 0.17
N GLY A 109 27.81 -8.70 0.36
CA GLY A 109 29.25 -8.90 0.26
C GLY A 109 30.04 -8.50 1.50
N HIS A 110 29.37 -8.26 2.63
CA HIS A 110 30.06 -8.09 3.90
C HIS A 110 30.48 -9.45 4.47
N GLY A 111 31.67 -9.52 5.07
CA GLY A 111 32.05 -10.72 5.82
C GLY A 111 31.13 -10.96 7.00
N THR A 112 30.81 -12.22 7.31
CA THR A 112 29.88 -12.60 8.41
C THR A 112 30.35 -12.21 9.82
N ILE A 113 31.63 -11.86 9.96
CA ILE A 113 32.23 -11.31 11.19
C ILE A 113 32.31 -9.77 11.20
N CYS A 114 31.87 -9.10 10.14
CA CYS A 114 31.92 -7.64 10.01
C CYS A 114 30.74 -7.00 10.74
N GLY A 115 30.98 -6.53 11.97
CA GLY A 115 29.95 -5.85 12.77
C GLY A 115 29.36 -4.60 12.11
N GLN A 116 30.10 -3.93 11.21
CA GLN A 116 29.57 -2.79 10.44
C GLN A 116 28.55 -3.23 9.38
N GLY A 117 28.81 -4.35 8.69
CA GLY A 117 27.90 -4.90 7.69
C GLY A 117 26.57 -5.36 8.33
N VAL A 118 26.65 -5.99 9.50
CA VAL A 118 25.44 -6.41 10.24
C VAL A 118 24.61 -5.20 10.68
N ARG A 119 25.23 -4.14 11.21
CA ARG A 119 24.50 -2.90 11.59
C ARG A 119 23.87 -2.19 10.39
N TRP A 120 24.56 -2.19 9.25
CA TRP A 120 23.97 -1.69 7.99
C TRP A 120 22.74 -2.52 7.61
N ALA A 121 22.84 -3.86 7.65
CA ALA A 121 21.72 -4.75 7.33
C ALA A 121 20.54 -4.59 8.31
N GLU A 122 20.81 -4.42 9.60
CA GLU A 122 19.78 -4.09 10.61
C GLU A 122 19.05 -2.78 10.25
N THR A 123 19.79 -1.76 9.79
CA THR A 123 19.24 -0.47 9.37
C THR A 123 18.35 -0.62 8.13
N VAL A 124 18.81 -1.36 7.13
CA VAL A 124 18.03 -1.68 5.92
C VAL A 124 16.75 -2.44 6.30
N LEU A 125 16.85 -3.50 7.12
CA LEU A 125 15.69 -4.30 7.53
C LEU A 125 14.72 -3.48 8.38
N ALA A 126 15.18 -2.61 9.27
CA ALA A 126 14.31 -1.70 10.01
C ALA A 126 13.53 -0.78 9.05
N GLY A 127 14.21 -0.25 8.02
CA GLY A 127 13.61 0.55 6.97
C GLY A 127 12.48 -0.15 6.22
N VAL A 128 12.64 -1.43 5.87
CA VAL A 128 11.62 -2.20 5.15
C VAL A 128 10.54 -2.76 6.06
N ARG A 129 10.89 -3.12 7.30
CA ARG A 129 9.92 -3.64 8.28
C ARG A 129 8.92 -2.58 8.73
N THR A 130 9.35 -1.33 8.83
CA THR A 130 8.49 -0.21 9.26
C THR A 130 7.21 -0.09 8.43
N PRO A 131 7.25 0.03 7.08
CA PRO A 131 6.04 0.13 6.27
C PRO A 131 5.22 -1.17 6.22
N LEU A 132 5.84 -2.33 6.50
CA LEU A 132 5.16 -3.63 6.50
C LEU A 132 4.55 -4.01 7.85
N HIS A 133 4.97 -3.37 8.95
CA HIS A 133 4.64 -3.83 10.31
C HIS A 133 3.14 -3.95 10.56
N LEU A 134 2.35 -3.03 9.99
CA LEU A 134 0.91 -2.98 10.20
C LEU A 134 0.13 -3.82 9.18
N VAL A 135 0.76 -4.29 8.09
CA VAL A 135 0.08 -5.11 7.07
C VAL A 135 -0.66 -6.24 7.77
N ALA A 136 -1.97 -6.30 7.57
CA ALA A 136 -2.83 -7.22 8.29
C ALA A 136 -2.90 -8.56 7.56
N ASP A 137 -3.19 -9.62 8.32
CA ASP A 137 -3.65 -10.86 7.71
C ASP A 137 -5.02 -10.66 7.07
N HIS A 138 -5.29 -11.43 6.03
CA HIS A 138 -6.58 -11.35 5.35
C HIS A 138 -7.70 -11.82 6.27
N ASP A 139 -8.67 -10.93 6.55
CA ASP A 139 -9.92 -11.31 7.20
C ASP A 139 -10.77 -12.12 6.21
N PRO A 140 -11.05 -13.42 6.47
CA PRO A 140 -11.80 -14.27 5.54
C PRO A 140 -13.26 -13.84 5.38
N ARG A 141 -13.76 -12.92 6.22
CA ARG A 141 -15.10 -12.33 6.09
C ARG A 141 -15.15 -11.21 5.05
N MET A 142 -14.00 -10.71 4.61
CA MET A 142 -13.90 -9.67 3.58
C MET A 142 -13.55 -10.29 2.23
N PRO A 143 -14.19 -9.87 1.13
CA PRO A 143 -13.74 -10.27 -0.19
C PRO A 143 -12.37 -9.63 -0.49
N LYS A 144 -11.52 -10.38 -1.21
CA LYS A 144 -10.29 -9.84 -1.79
C LYS A 144 -10.63 -8.84 -2.91
N THR A 145 -10.09 -7.64 -2.83
CA THR A 145 -10.37 -6.55 -3.77
C THR A 145 -9.12 -6.17 -4.56
N SER A 146 -9.21 -6.18 -5.89
CA SER A 146 -8.14 -5.76 -6.80
C SER A 146 -8.57 -4.53 -7.60
N ILE A 147 -7.72 -3.52 -7.63
CA ILE A 147 -7.91 -2.30 -8.43
C ILE A 147 -8.05 -2.64 -9.92
N VAL A 148 -7.19 -3.51 -10.45
CA VAL A 148 -7.23 -3.94 -11.85
C VAL A 148 -8.56 -4.62 -12.18
N ARG A 149 -9.03 -5.54 -11.32
CA ARG A 149 -10.31 -6.23 -11.55
C ARG A 149 -11.49 -5.27 -11.48
N TRP A 150 -11.47 -4.32 -10.53
CA TRP A 150 -12.48 -3.27 -10.43
C TRP A 150 -12.55 -2.41 -11.71
N LEU A 151 -11.38 -2.01 -12.23
CA LEU A 151 -11.27 -1.20 -13.45
C LEU A 151 -11.82 -1.91 -14.70
N VAL A 152 -11.73 -3.24 -14.76
CA VAL A 152 -12.31 -4.06 -15.84
C VAL A 152 -13.81 -4.33 -15.63
N GLY A 153 -14.33 -4.20 -14.41
CA GLY A 153 -15.72 -4.45 -14.03
C GLY A 153 -16.71 -3.37 -14.49
N PRO A 154 -17.94 -3.34 -13.95
CA PRO A 154 -18.95 -2.33 -14.33
C PRO A 154 -18.56 -0.91 -13.90
N ALA A 155 -18.64 0.07 -14.80
CA ALA A 155 -18.30 1.49 -14.55
C ALA A 155 -19.12 2.15 -13.43
N SER A 156 -20.32 1.65 -13.14
CA SER A 156 -21.18 2.12 -12.05
C SER A 156 -20.72 1.67 -10.65
N THR A 157 -19.69 0.83 -10.56
CA THR A 157 -19.14 0.33 -9.30
C THR A 157 -18.16 1.35 -8.72
N ILE A 158 -18.43 1.85 -7.52
CA ILE A 158 -17.51 2.76 -6.81
C ILE A 158 -16.50 1.94 -6.01
N LEU A 159 -15.24 2.38 -5.97
CA LEU A 159 -14.23 1.80 -5.09
C LEU A 159 -14.05 2.68 -3.86
N PHE A 160 -14.34 2.14 -2.70
CA PHE A 160 -14.08 2.76 -1.41
C PHE A 160 -12.75 2.25 -0.85
N ILE A 161 -11.94 3.14 -0.30
CA ILE A 161 -10.72 2.80 0.43
C ILE A 161 -10.85 3.35 1.83
N HIS A 162 -10.97 2.44 2.80
CA HIS A 162 -11.00 2.80 4.20
C HIS A 162 -9.59 3.20 4.66
N ARG A 163 -9.50 4.38 5.28
CA ARG A 163 -8.32 4.89 5.96
C ARG A 163 -8.54 4.77 7.47
N ASP A 164 -7.64 4.07 8.12
CA ASP A 164 -7.55 4.03 9.57
C ASP A 164 -6.63 5.18 10.04
N PRO A 165 -7.14 6.22 10.73
CA PRO A 165 -6.34 7.37 11.13
C PRO A 165 -5.25 7.03 12.17
N ASP A 166 -5.39 5.90 12.87
CA ASP A 166 -4.42 5.46 13.88
C ASP A 166 -3.31 4.57 13.28
N ARG A 167 -3.40 4.28 11.97
CA ARG A 167 -2.46 3.42 11.25
C ARG A 167 -1.54 4.25 10.36
N ALA A 168 -0.29 3.81 10.24
CA ALA A 168 0.63 4.42 9.28
C ALA A 168 0.12 4.24 7.83
N ASP A 169 0.15 5.32 7.05
CA ASP A 169 -0.46 5.40 5.72
C ASP A 169 0.34 4.67 4.61
N HIS A 170 1.41 3.90 4.90
CA HIS A 170 2.28 3.32 3.87
C HIS A 170 1.55 2.45 2.83
N GLU A 171 0.67 1.55 3.31
CA GLU A 171 -0.15 0.70 2.43
C GLU A 171 -1.18 1.54 1.66
N LEU A 172 -1.76 2.56 2.29
CA LEU A 172 -2.66 3.51 1.62
C LEU A 172 -1.93 4.29 0.51
N GLN A 173 -0.69 4.75 0.75
CA GLN A 173 0.12 5.41 -0.28
C GLN A 173 0.42 4.48 -1.45
N ALA A 174 0.68 3.19 -1.19
CA ALA A 174 0.86 2.19 -2.25
C ALA A 174 -0.43 1.95 -3.05
N ILE A 175 -1.60 1.92 -2.40
CA ILE A 175 -2.91 1.85 -3.05
C ILE A 175 -3.13 3.09 -3.94
N VAL A 176 -2.86 4.28 -3.42
CA VAL A 176 -3.01 5.56 -4.16
C VAL A 176 -2.04 5.62 -5.35
N ALA A 177 -0.79 5.17 -5.18
CA ALA A 177 0.16 5.08 -6.28
C ALA A 177 -0.34 4.12 -7.37
N SER A 178 -0.83 2.94 -6.98
CA SER A 178 -1.46 1.98 -7.91
C SER A 178 -2.61 2.61 -8.69
N LEU A 179 -3.51 3.33 -8.00
CA LEU A 179 -4.60 4.05 -8.65
C LEU A 179 -4.11 5.11 -9.63
N ARG A 180 -3.08 5.89 -9.27
CA ARG A 180 -2.50 6.92 -10.13
C ARG A 180 -1.83 6.31 -11.36
N ASP A 181 -1.11 5.20 -11.21
CA ASP A 181 -0.50 4.49 -12.33
C ASP A 181 -1.57 4.01 -13.32
N HIS A 182 -2.68 3.46 -12.81
CA HIS A 182 -3.82 3.07 -13.65
C HIS A 182 -4.57 4.28 -14.21
N ALA A 183 -4.60 5.42 -13.49
CA ALA A 183 -5.23 6.67 -13.93
C ALA A 183 -4.44 7.38 -15.04
N MET A 184 -3.10 7.32 -14.98
CA MET A 184 -2.26 7.78 -16.09
C MET A 184 -2.49 6.93 -17.35
N LEU A 185 -2.95 5.69 -17.19
CA LEU A 185 -3.30 4.78 -18.27
C LEU A 185 -4.78 4.87 -18.70
N GLY A 186 -5.66 5.50 -17.92
CA GLY A 186 -7.09 5.67 -18.22
C GLY A 186 -7.75 6.74 -17.34
N ARG A 187 -8.69 7.53 -17.89
CA ARG A 187 -9.34 8.67 -17.20
C ARG A 187 -10.04 8.24 -15.87
N ILE A 188 -9.36 8.36 -14.73
CA ILE A 188 -9.90 8.13 -13.38
C ILE A 188 -9.86 9.45 -12.62
N ASP A 189 -11.00 9.85 -12.03
CA ASP A 189 -11.07 10.97 -11.09
C ASP A 189 -10.91 10.42 -9.66
N VAL A 190 -9.88 10.89 -8.94
CA VAL A 190 -9.61 10.50 -7.55
C VAL A 190 -10.01 11.65 -6.63
N GLU A 191 -11.10 11.48 -5.88
CA GLU A 191 -11.58 12.47 -4.92
C GLU A 191 -11.16 12.07 -3.49
N MET A 192 -10.38 12.94 -2.83
CA MET A 192 -10.02 12.75 -1.43
C MET A 192 -10.99 13.54 -0.55
N ALA A 193 -11.85 12.87 0.20
CA ALA A 193 -12.63 13.51 1.24
C ALA A 193 -11.71 13.77 2.45
N LEU A 194 -11.17 14.99 2.54
CA LEU A 194 -10.56 15.49 3.77
C LEU A 194 -11.69 15.83 4.74
N ASP A 195 -11.53 15.43 6.01
CA ASP A 195 -12.50 15.47 7.08
C ASP A 195 -13.47 16.68 7.08
N GLY A 196 -14.75 16.36 7.30
CA GLY A 196 -15.77 17.31 7.68
C GLY A 196 -15.51 17.89 9.07
N ALA A 197 -14.61 18.86 9.17
CA ALA A 197 -14.69 19.88 10.20
C ALA A 197 -15.66 20.96 9.70
N LEU A 198 -16.93 20.81 10.07
CA LEU A 198 -17.90 21.90 10.00
C LEU A 198 -17.46 22.93 11.05
N LEU A 199 -16.56 23.83 10.67
CA LEU A 199 -16.34 25.08 11.38
C LEU A 199 -17.60 25.92 11.15
N ASP A 200 -18.55 25.76 12.06
CA ASP A 200 -19.66 26.65 12.26
C ASP A 200 -19.08 28.01 12.67
N VAL A 201 -18.81 28.87 11.68
CA VAL A 201 -18.62 30.30 11.93
C VAL A 201 -20.02 30.86 12.07
N GLU A 202 -20.59 30.71 13.28
CA GLU A 202 -21.75 31.48 13.69
C GLU A 202 -21.42 32.95 13.51
N GLY A 203 -22.07 33.55 12.52
CA GLY A 203 -22.12 34.99 12.36
C GLY A 203 -22.82 35.59 13.57
N ALA A 204 -22.08 36.33 14.38
CA ALA A 204 -22.67 37.27 15.32
C ALA A 204 -23.31 38.44 14.54
N PRO A 205 -24.61 38.72 14.68
CA PRO A 205 -25.20 39.93 14.15
C PRO A 205 -25.10 41.07 15.17
N ARG A 206 -24.44 42.15 14.73
CA ARG A 206 -24.42 43.54 15.24
C ARG A 206 -23.77 43.83 16.60
#